data_AF-X1AG94-F1
#
_entry.id   AF-X1AG94-F1
#
_cell.length_a   1.000
_cell.length_b   1.000
_cell.length_c   1.000
_cell.angle_alpha   90.00
_cell.angle_beta   90.00
_cell.angle_gamma   90.00
#
_symmetry.space_group_name_H-M   'P 1'
#
loop_
_entity.id
_entity.type
_entity.pdbx_description
1 polymer ?
#
loop_
_entity_poly.entity_id
_entity_poly.type
_entity_poly.pdbx_seq_one_letter_code
_entity_poly.pdbx_strand_id
1 'polypeptide(L)'
;MYETKGITAKNLAEAWEKACILIMKEGHTRYVQAPEYQIETKDLPLMIKVSEPFSEPRLSDKANTTRELADDYTKKFLHGSGKENENSFDYTYYSRLRCYPDCKV
;
A
#
# COMPACT_ATOMS: atom_id res chain seq x y z
N MET A 1 -3.49 -12.28 -20.94
CA MET A 1 -2.78 -11.74 -19.75
C MET A 1 -2.51 -10.28 -20.05
N TYR A 2 -2.87 -9.36 -19.16
CA TYR A 2 -2.62 -7.93 -19.39
C TYR A 2 -1.12 -7.64 -19.39
N GLU A 3 -0.69 -6.70 -20.22
CA GLU A 3 0.71 -6.28 -20.28
C GLU A 3 1.08 -5.54 -19.00
N THR A 4 2.18 -5.95 -18.35
CA THR A 4 2.71 -5.23 -17.20
C THR A 4 3.43 -3.97 -17.66
N LYS A 5 3.00 -2.82 -17.14
CA LYS A 5 3.67 -1.53 -17.37
C LYS A 5 4.65 -1.22 -16.24
N GLY A 6 5.64 -0.39 -16.53
CA GLY A 6 6.64 0.06 -15.57
C GLY A 6 6.72 1.57 -15.52
N ILE A 7 6.81 2.13 -14.31
CA ILE A 7 7.14 3.55 -14.10
C ILE A 7 8.38 3.68 -13.22
N THR A 8 9.17 4.71 -13.48
CA THR A 8 10.26 5.14 -12.61
C THR A 8 10.03 6.58 -12.18
N ALA A 9 10.22 6.85 -10.89
CA ALA A 9 10.04 8.15 -10.28
C ALA A 9 11.13 8.40 -9.23
N LYS A 10 11.35 9.67 -8.91
CA LYS A 10 12.30 10.05 -7.87
C LYS A 10 11.75 9.70 -6.49
N ASN A 11 10.49 10.05 -6.23
CA ASN A 11 9.85 9.90 -4.93
C ASN A 11 8.44 9.26 -5.04
N LEU A 12 7.75 9.06 -3.91
CA LEU A 12 6.49 8.32 -3.85
C LEU A 12 5.32 9.13 -4.42
N ALA A 13 5.26 10.44 -4.19
CA ALA A 13 4.26 11.35 -4.72
C ALA A 13 4.34 11.40 -6.25
N GLU A 14 5.53 11.55 -6.82
CA GLU A 14 5.71 11.52 -8.28
C GLU A 14 5.33 10.14 -8.85
N ALA A 15 5.68 9.05 -8.16
CA ALA A 15 5.27 7.72 -8.55
C ALA A 15 3.75 7.56 -8.57
N TRP A 16 3.06 8.06 -7.54
CA TRP A 16 1.60 8.04 -7.42
C TRP A 16 0.93 8.80 -8.56
N GLU A 17 1.37 10.03 -8.83
CA GLU A 17 0.82 10.85 -9.91
C GLU A 17 0.99 10.18 -11.28
N LYS A 18 2.20 9.69 -11.57
CA LYS A 18 2.49 8.95 -12.80
C LYS A 18 1.64 7.69 -12.94
N ALA A 19 1.46 6.94 -11.85
CA ALA A 19 0.63 5.75 -11.82
C ALA A 19 -0.84 6.07 -12.12
N CYS A 20 -1.42 7.06 -11.45
CA CYS A 20 -2.81 7.48 -11.69
C CYS A 20 -3.03 7.93 -13.13
N ILE A 21 -2.14 8.76 -13.68
CA ILE A 21 -2.23 9.21 -15.08
C ILE A 21 -2.20 8.02 -16.04
N LEU A 22 -1.27 7.09 -15.83
CA LEU A 22 -1.12 5.91 -16.67
C LEU A 22 -2.35 4.99 -16.60
N ILE A 23 -2.85 4.70 -15.39
CA ILE A 23 -4.06 3.88 -15.18
C ILE A 23 -5.28 4.52 -15.82
N MET A 24 -5.45 5.83 -15.70
CA MET A 24 -6.61 6.52 -16.31
C MET A 24 -6.54 6.50 -17.83
N LYS A 25 -5.33 6.63 -18.40
CA LYS A 25 -5.11 6.68 -19.85
C LYS A 25 -5.17 5.29 -20.50
N GLU A 26 -4.53 4.30 -19.89
CA GLU A 26 -4.26 2.99 -20.50
C GLU A 26 -4.89 1.81 -19.74
N GLY A 27 -5.45 2.05 -18.56
CA GLY A 27 -6.07 1.02 -17.74
C GLY A 27 -7.34 0.45 -18.35
N HIS A 28 -7.57 -0.82 -18.04
CA HIS A 28 -8.73 -1.57 -18.48
C HIS A 28 -9.90 -1.31 -17.55
N THR A 29 -11.08 -1.11 -18.13
CA THR A 29 -12.31 -1.03 -17.36
C THR A 29 -12.71 -2.43 -16.91
N ARG A 30 -12.96 -2.59 -15.62
CA ARG A 30 -13.39 -3.84 -15.00
C ARG A 30 -14.50 -3.57 -14.00
N TYR A 31 -15.58 -4.32 -14.14
CA TYR A 31 -16.61 -4.37 -13.12
C TYR A 31 -16.12 -5.15 -11.91
N VAL A 32 -16.09 -4.50 -10.75
CA VAL A 32 -15.73 -5.11 -9.47
C VAL A 32 -17.01 -5.36 -8.68
N GLN A 33 -17.22 -6.63 -8.32
CA GLN A 33 -18.30 -7.06 -7.45
C GLN A 33 -17.72 -7.50 -6.11
N ALA A 34 -17.69 -6.56 -5.16
CA ALA A 34 -17.34 -6.79 -3.76
C ALA A 34 -18.58 -6.58 -2.88
N PRO A 35 -18.64 -7.14 -1.66
CA PRO A 35 -19.79 -6.96 -0.76
C PRO A 35 -20.15 -5.49 -0.52
N GLU A 36 -19.15 -4.61 -0.49
CA GLU A 36 -19.28 -3.19 -0.17
C GLU A 36 -19.38 -2.29 -1.41
N TYR A 37 -18.99 -2.79 -2.60
CA TYR A 37 -18.87 -1.98 -3.81
C TYR A 37 -19.26 -2.78 -5.06
N GLN A 38 -20.15 -2.19 -5.87
CA GLN A 38 -20.55 -2.71 -7.18
C GLN A 38 -20.37 -1.61 -8.23
N ILE A 39 -19.14 -1.48 -8.75
CA ILE A 39 -18.76 -0.34 -9.58
C ILE A 39 -17.72 -0.72 -10.65
N GLU A 40 -17.72 0.04 -11.74
CA GLU A 40 -16.65 0.00 -12.73
C GLU A 40 -15.38 0.64 -12.19
N THR A 41 -14.26 -0.05 -12.36
CA THR A 41 -12.93 0.38 -11.92
C THR A 41 -11.95 0.37 -13.10
N LYS A 42 -10.88 1.17 -12.99
CA LYS A 42 -9.75 1.14 -13.92
C LYS A 42 -8.60 0.39 -13.28
N ASP A 43 -8.12 -0.64 -13.97
CA ASP A 43 -7.04 -1.50 -13.46
C ASP A 43 -5.95 -1.72 -14.52
N LEU A 44 -4.71 -1.84 -14.08
CA LEU A 44 -3.53 -2.03 -14.93
C LEU A 44 -2.42 -2.71 -14.11
N PRO A 45 -1.87 -3.85 -14.55
CA PRO A 45 -0.69 -4.41 -13.89
C PRO A 45 0.48 -3.43 -14.03
N LEU A 46 0.97 -2.93 -12.90
CA LEU A 46 1.95 -1.85 -12.84
C LEU A 46 3.10 -2.21 -11.88
N MET A 47 4.33 -2.04 -12.35
CA MET A 47 5.54 -2.05 -11.53
C MET A 47 6.05 -0.61 -11.35
N ILE A 48 6.39 -0.27 -10.11
CA ILE A 48 6.85 1.08 -9.74
C ILE A 48 8.25 0.99 -9.16
N LYS A 49 9.17 1.79 -9.69
CA LYS A 49 10.52 1.97 -9.15
C LYS A 49 10.68 3.39 -8.64
N VAL A 50 11.07 3.53 -7.37
CA VAL A 50 11.33 4.83 -6.73
C VAL A 50 12.80 4.90 -6.33
N SER A 51 13.53 5.91 -6.79
CA SER A 51 14.98 6.01 -6.54
C SER A 51 15.33 6.62 -5.18
N GLU A 52 14.50 7.53 -4.66
CA GLU A 52 14.69 8.23 -3.38
C GLU A 52 13.43 8.11 -2.51
N PRO A 53 13.06 6.90 -2.05
CA PRO A 53 11.79 6.66 -1.35
C PRO A 53 11.65 7.40 -0.01
N PHE A 54 12.74 7.97 0.53
CA PHE A 54 12.77 8.69 1.79
C PHE A 54 12.88 10.22 1.64
N SER A 55 12.81 10.75 0.42
CA SER A 55 12.92 12.21 0.20
C SER A 55 11.67 12.99 0.61
N GLU A 56 10.55 12.30 0.86
CA GLU A 56 9.29 12.91 1.28
C GLU A 56 9.09 12.90 2.79
N PRO A 57 8.32 13.86 3.34
CA PRO A 57 7.86 13.79 4.72
C PRO A 57 7.07 12.49 4.92
N ARG A 58 7.50 11.67 5.88
CA ARG A 58 6.92 10.35 6.19
C ARG A 58 5.45 10.42 6.64
N LEU A 59 4.99 11.61 7.02
CA LEU A 59 3.62 11.92 7.39
C LEU A 59 3.17 13.10 6.53
N SER A 60 2.08 12.91 5.78
CA SER A 60 1.39 14.01 5.10
C SER A 60 0.79 14.95 6.15
N ASP A 61 0.77 16.26 5.89
CA ASP A 61 0.06 17.22 6.75
C ASP A 61 -1.45 16.95 6.82
N LYS A 62 -1.99 16.18 5.86
CA LYS A 62 -3.39 15.72 5.85
C LYS A 62 -3.60 14.45 6.66
N ALA A 63 -2.54 13.79 7.10
CA ALA A 63 -2.65 12.60 7.93
C ALA A 63 -3.17 13.03 9.31
N ASN A 64 -4.38 12.58 9.66
CA ASN A 64 -4.93 12.74 11.00
C ASN A 64 -4.26 11.74 11.97
N THR A 65 -2.95 11.88 12.15
CA THR A 65 -2.13 11.06 13.04
C THR A 65 -1.78 11.86 14.28
N THR A 66 -2.14 11.33 15.44
CA THR A 66 -1.68 11.86 16.72
C THR A 66 -0.43 11.10 17.17
N ARG A 67 0.30 11.65 18.14
CA ARG A 67 1.47 10.98 18.71
C ARG A 67 1.09 9.64 19.34
N GLU A 68 -0.07 9.56 19.97
CA GLU A 68 -0.60 8.35 20.60
C GLU A 68 -0.82 7.23 19.56
N LEU A 69 -1.33 7.57 18.37
CA LEU A 69 -1.51 6.62 17.28
C LEU A 69 -0.16 6.12 16.75
N ALA A 70 0.83 6.99 16.63
CA ALA A 70 2.18 6.60 16.23
C ALA A 70 2.87 5.69 17.27
N ASP A 71 2.69 5.98 18.56
CA ASP A 71 3.24 5.18 19.66
C ASP A 71 2.56 3.80 19.73
N ASP A 72 1.24 3.73 19.54
CA ASP A 72 0.49 2.47 19.48
C ASP A 72 0.93 1.61 18.29
N TYR A 73 1.04 2.22 17.09
CA TYR A 73 1.57 1.54 15.91
C TYR A 73 2.99 1.01 16.14
N THR A 74 3.85 1.81 16.77
CA THR A 74 5.23 1.40 17.09
C THR A 74 5.26 0.20 18.04
N LYS A 75 4.43 0.19 19.09
CA LYS A 75 4.30 -0.96 20.00
C LYS A 75 3.84 -2.22 19.26
N LYS A 76 2.80 -2.11 18.43
CA LYS A 76 2.30 -3.21 17.61
C LYS A 76 3.34 -3.69 16.59
N PHE A 77 4.19 -2.81 16.09
CA PHE A 77 5.28 -3.16 15.17
C PHE A 77 6.44 -3.87 15.88
N LEU A 78 6.72 -3.55 17.15
CA LEU A 78 7.81 -4.16 17.92
C LEU A 78 7.43 -5.45 18.63
N HIS A 79 6.18 -5.57 19.06
CA HIS A 79 5.70 -6.66 19.92
C HIS A 79 4.58 -7.48 19.30
N GLY A 80 4.05 -7.06 18.15
CA GLY A 80 2.88 -7.64 17.51
C GLY A 80 1.58 -7.06 18.04
N SER A 81 0.52 -7.25 17.25
CA SER A 81 -0.86 -7.08 17.70
C SER A 81 -1.33 -8.37 18.39
N GLY A 82 -2.36 -8.29 19.22
CA GLY A 82 -3.01 -9.49 19.75
C GLY A 82 -3.54 -10.39 18.63
N LYS A 83 -3.60 -11.71 18.86
CA LYS A 83 -3.95 -12.73 17.84
C LYS A 83 -5.28 -12.46 17.15
N GLU A 84 -6.22 -11.89 17.88
CA GLU A 84 -7.54 -11.48 17.40
C GLU A 84 -7.49 -10.39 16.31
N ASN A 85 -6.36 -9.69 16.17
CA ASN A 85 -6.16 -8.59 15.25
C ASN A 85 -5.18 -8.91 14.10
N GLU A 86 -4.71 -10.14 13.94
CA GLU A 86 -3.71 -10.48 12.88
C GLU A 86 -4.25 -10.34 11.44
N ASN A 87 -5.56 -10.27 11.27
CA ASN A 87 -6.23 -10.09 9.97
C ASN A 87 -7.10 -8.81 9.90
N SER A 88 -7.00 -7.91 10.89
CA SER A 88 -7.71 -6.62 10.83
C SER A 88 -6.96 -5.65 9.93
N PHE A 89 -7.61 -4.62 9.38
CA PHE A 89 -6.94 -3.60 8.54
C PHE A 89 -5.83 -2.83 9.28
N ASP A 90 -5.82 -2.88 10.61
CA ASP A 90 -4.91 -2.14 11.49
C ASP A 90 -3.70 -2.98 11.95
N TYR A 91 -3.54 -4.19 11.40
CA TYR A 91 -2.44 -5.08 11.74
C TYR A 91 -1.10 -4.57 11.22
N THR A 92 -0.03 -4.80 11.98
CA THR A 92 1.33 -4.54 11.54
C THR A 92 1.89 -5.78 10.83
N TYR A 93 2.89 -5.58 9.97
CA TYR A 93 3.60 -6.70 9.35
C TYR A 93 4.46 -7.52 10.34
N TYR A 94 4.41 -7.25 11.65
CA TYR A 94 5.22 -7.92 12.67
C TYR A 94 5.12 -9.45 12.61
N SER A 95 3.89 -10.00 12.68
CA SER A 95 3.69 -11.46 12.65
C SER A 95 4.17 -12.04 11.32
N ARG A 96 3.93 -11.39 10.18
CA ARG A 96 4.41 -11.83 8.85
C ARG A 96 5.92 -11.87 8.75
N LEU A 97 6.62 -10.86 9.28
CA LEU A 97 8.07 -10.76 9.21
C LEU A 97 8.80 -11.68 10.18
N ARG A 98 8.16 -12.11 11.29
CA ARG A 98 8.84 -12.85 12.37
C ARG A 98 8.27 -14.24 12.65
N CYS A 99 7.00 -14.46 12.40
CA CYS A 99 6.28 -15.68 12.80
C CYS A 99 5.88 -16.57 11.60
N TYR A 100 6.05 -16.09 10.36
CA TYR A 100 5.83 -16.87 9.14
C TYR A 100 7.16 -17.08 8.39
N PRO A 101 8.01 -18.01 8.84
CA PRO A 101 9.29 -18.31 8.18
C PRO A 101 9.14 -18.90 6.77
N ASP A 102 7.93 -19.32 6.39
CA ASP A 102 7.63 -20.00 5.12
C ASP A 102 7.22 -19.05 3.98
N CYS A 103 7.41 -17.74 4.12
CA CYS A 103 7.56 -16.87 2.95
C CYS A 103 8.88 -17.20 2.23
N LYS A 104 8.99 -18.41 1.69
CA LYS A 104 10.03 -18.80 0.73
C LYS A 104 9.81 -17.96 -0.52
N VAL A 105 10.70 -16.99 -0.73
CA VAL A 105 10.93 -16.31 -2.00
C VAL A 105 11.62 -17.26 -2.96
#